data_AF-A0A6B3F7M3-F1
#
_entry.id   AF-A0A6B3F7M3-F1
#
_cell.length_a   1.000
_cell.length_b   1.000
_cell.length_c   1.000
_cell.angle_alpha   90.00
_cell.angle_beta   90.00
_cell.angle_gamma   90.00
#
_symmetry.space_group_name_H-M   'P 1'
#
loop_
_entity.id
_entity.type
_entity.pdbx_description
1 polymer ?
#
loop_
_entity_poly.entity_id
_entity_poly.type
_entity_poly.pdbx_seq_one_letter_code
_entity_poly.pdbx_strand_id
1 'polypeptide(L)'
;PLLDGAPLRFAAHYRPGRSRALLGGDFYDTVRTPDGTVHAMIGDVSGHGPDEAALGVELRIAWRALTLAGLSGDRLLATLQEVLEHERENEEIFATLCTVDIAPDGRGAAMCLAGHPAPVVRR
;
A
#
# COMPACT_ATOMS: atom_id res chain seq x y z
N PRO A 1 -7.66 -7.43 -5.02
CA PRO A 1 -7.40 -8.08 -3.70
C PRO A 1 -7.15 -9.57 -3.92
N LEU A 2 -6.04 -10.11 -3.40
CA LEU A 2 -5.77 -11.55 -3.45
C LEU A 2 -6.08 -12.16 -2.07
N LEU A 3 -7.37 -12.39 -1.79
CA LEU A 3 -7.86 -12.76 -0.45
C LEU A 3 -8.53 -14.14 -0.41
N ASP A 4 -8.31 -14.99 -1.41
CA ASP A 4 -8.98 -16.29 -1.50
C ASP A 4 -8.71 -17.13 -0.23
N GLY A 5 -9.81 -17.59 0.39
CA GLY A 5 -9.79 -18.35 1.64
C GLY A 5 -9.55 -17.55 2.92
N ALA A 6 -9.45 -16.21 2.88
CA ALA A 6 -9.41 -15.39 4.09
C ALA A 6 -10.83 -15.23 4.70
N PRO A 7 -10.97 -15.28 6.04
CA PRO A 7 -12.22 -14.93 6.72
C PRO A 7 -12.43 -13.41 6.83
N LEU A 8 -11.95 -12.63 5.85
CA LEU A 8 -11.98 -11.17 5.84
C LEU A 8 -12.74 -10.63 4.63
N ARG A 9 -13.40 -9.49 4.80
CA ARG A 9 -14.03 -8.74 3.72
C ARG A 9 -13.23 -7.48 3.44
N PHE A 10 -12.96 -7.25 2.17
CA PHE A 10 -12.31 -6.04 1.70
C PHE A 10 -13.30 -5.20 0.88
N ALA A 11 -13.37 -3.91 1.18
CA ALA A 11 -14.12 -2.93 0.42
C ALA A 11 -13.26 -1.68 0.28
N ALA A 12 -13.29 -1.06 -0.89
CA ALA A 12 -12.58 0.17 -1.17
C ALA A 12 -13.53 1.18 -1.80
N HIS A 13 -13.36 2.44 -1.41
CA HIS A 13 -14.07 3.57 -1.99
C HIS A 13 -13.06 4.68 -2.23
N TYR A 14 -12.97 5.14 -3.47
CA TYR A 14 -12.11 6.25 -3.87
C TYR A 14 -12.96 7.33 -4.50
N ARG A 15 -12.76 8.58 -4.09
CA ARG A 15 -13.45 9.75 -4.63
C ARG A 15 -12.41 10.78 -5.06
N PRO A 16 -12.20 10.99 -6.37
CA PRO A 16 -11.24 11.97 -6.86
C PRO A 16 -11.59 13.39 -6.40
N GLY A 17 -10.57 14.15 -5.98
CA GLY A 17 -10.75 15.53 -5.51
C GLY A 17 -11.04 16.56 -6.61
N ARG A 18 -10.81 16.23 -7.90
CA ARG A 18 -11.05 17.12 -9.04
C ARG A 18 -11.88 16.41 -10.12
N SER A 19 -12.85 17.12 -10.69
CA SER A 19 -13.75 16.63 -11.74
C SER A 19 -13.07 16.20 -13.05
N ARG A 20 -11.77 16.46 -13.22
CA ARG A 20 -10.96 16.09 -14.38
C ARG A 20 -9.72 15.23 -14.06
N ALA A 21 -9.46 14.90 -12.80
CA ALA A 21 -8.39 13.98 -12.45
C ALA A 21 -8.91 12.55 -12.65
N LEU A 22 -8.55 11.94 -13.78
CA LEU A 22 -8.87 10.52 -14.07
C LEU A 22 -7.90 9.56 -13.36
N LEU A 23 -6.77 10.09 -12.88
CA LEU A 23 -5.64 9.39 -12.29
C LEU A 23 -5.23 10.15 -11.02
N GLY A 24 -4.81 9.43 -9.98
CA GLY A 24 -4.40 9.98 -8.70
C GLY A 24 -3.20 9.22 -8.14
N GLY A 25 -2.48 9.87 -7.22
CA GLY A 25 -1.33 9.29 -6.52
C GLY A 25 -1.71 8.29 -5.44
N ASP A 26 -2.99 8.20 -5.07
CA ASP A 26 -3.48 7.22 -4.09
C ASP A 26 -3.46 5.79 -4.65
N PHE A 27 -2.94 4.87 -3.86
CA PHE A 27 -2.95 3.44 -4.18
C PHE A 27 -3.21 2.60 -2.94
N TYR A 28 -3.78 1.43 -3.14
CA TYR A 28 -3.99 0.44 -2.09
C TYR A 28 -3.92 -0.97 -2.66
N ASP A 29 -3.59 -1.92 -1.81
CA ASP A 29 -3.61 -3.34 -2.15
C ASP A 29 -3.83 -4.23 -0.93
N THR A 30 -4.25 -5.46 -1.17
CA THR A 30 -4.36 -6.50 -0.15
C THR A 30 -4.00 -7.86 -0.71
N VAL A 31 -3.16 -8.60 0.01
CA VAL A 31 -2.63 -9.90 -0.37
C VAL A 31 -2.66 -10.84 0.82
N ARG A 32 -3.16 -12.05 0.60
CA ARG A 32 -3.03 -13.17 1.53
C ARG A 32 -1.84 -14.02 1.12
N THR A 33 -0.93 -14.28 2.06
CA THR A 33 0.23 -15.15 1.88
C THR A 33 -0.10 -16.61 2.27
N PRO A 34 0.74 -17.59 1.87
CA PRO A 34 0.47 -19.02 2.12
C PRO A 34 0.35 -19.41 3.61
N ASP A 35 1.00 -18.66 4.51
CA ASP A 35 0.88 -18.81 5.96
C ASP A 35 -0.49 -18.36 6.51
N GLY A 36 -1.32 -17.76 5.65
CA GLY A 36 -2.65 -17.27 5.97
C GLY A 36 -2.69 -15.82 6.43
N THR A 37 -1.54 -15.16 6.58
CA THR A 37 -1.46 -13.74 6.94
C THR A 37 -2.08 -12.90 5.84
N VAL A 38 -2.83 -11.87 6.22
CA VAL A 38 -3.40 -10.90 5.27
C VAL A 38 -2.68 -9.58 5.41
N HIS A 39 -1.95 -9.23 4.37
CA HIS A 39 -1.26 -7.97 4.23
C HIS A 39 -2.18 -6.98 3.52
N ALA A 40 -2.22 -5.75 4.02
CA ALA A 40 -2.93 -4.64 3.42
C ALA A 40 -2.02 -3.42 3.39
N MET A 41 -2.18 -2.59 2.37
CA MET A 41 -1.48 -1.31 2.28
C MET A 41 -2.39 -0.23 1.69
N ILE A 42 -2.19 1.00 2.15
CA ILE A 42 -2.68 2.22 1.50
C ILE A 42 -1.54 3.24 1.45
N GLY A 43 -1.42 3.97 0.35
CA GLY A 43 -0.39 4.96 0.15
C GLY A 43 -0.84 6.07 -0.77
N ASP A 44 -0.08 7.16 -0.77
CA ASP A 44 -0.35 8.38 -1.53
C ASP A 44 0.97 9.00 -1.98
N VAL A 45 1.12 9.23 -3.28
CA VAL A 45 2.26 9.93 -3.90
C VAL A 45 1.96 11.43 -3.93
N SER A 46 2.91 12.23 -3.47
CA SER A 46 2.82 13.69 -3.49
C SER A 46 2.70 14.20 -4.92
N GLY A 47 1.67 15.00 -5.19
CA GLY A 47 1.40 15.56 -6.51
C GLY A 47 0.04 15.10 -7.04
N HIS A 48 -0.26 15.43 -8.29
CA HIS A 48 -1.52 15.03 -8.89
C HIS A 48 -1.41 15.02 -10.43
N GLY A 49 -1.18 13.85 -11.00
CA GLY A 49 -0.95 13.73 -12.42
C GLY A 49 -0.73 12.30 -12.88
N PRO A 50 -0.52 12.10 -14.19
CA PRO A 50 -0.25 10.79 -14.76
C PRO A 50 1.03 10.16 -14.20
N ASP A 51 2.06 10.96 -13.96
CA ASP A 51 3.38 10.48 -13.53
C ASP A 51 3.33 10.01 -12.07
N GLU A 52 2.66 10.76 -11.19
CA GLU A 52 2.45 10.35 -9.80
C GLU A 52 1.54 9.11 -9.69
N ALA A 53 0.56 8.99 -10.60
CA ALA A 53 -0.28 7.81 -10.68
C ALA A 53 0.50 6.58 -11.18
N ALA A 54 1.42 6.77 -12.13
CA ALA A 54 2.32 5.70 -12.59
C ALA A 54 3.23 5.23 -11.46
N LEU A 55 3.86 6.16 -10.74
CA LEU A 55 4.68 5.85 -9.57
C LEU A 55 3.87 5.12 -8.48
N GLY A 56 2.63 5.54 -8.21
CA GLY A 56 1.74 4.82 -7.30
C GLY A 56 1.46 3.38 -7.72
N VAL A 57 1.34 3.12 -9.03
CA VAL A 57 1.20 1.76 -9.57
C VAL A 57 2.49 0.95 -9.37
N GLU A 58 3.65 1.53 -9.65
CA GLU A 58 4.96 0.88 -9.48
C GLU A 58 5.18 0.47 -8.02
N LEU A 59 4.99 1.39 -7.08
CA LEU A 59 5.11 1.12 -5.64
C LEU A 59 4.14 0.03 -5.18
N ARG A 60 2.89 0.07 -5.64
CA ARG A 60 1.90 -0.96 -5.32
C ARG A 60 2.31 -2.34 -5.82
N ILE A 61 2.80 -2.44 -7.06
CA ILE A 61 3.22 -3.71 -7.66
C ILE A 61 4.49 -4.23 -6.98
N ALA A 62 5.46 -3.35 -6.69
CA ALA A 62 6.66 -3.69 -5.94
C ALA A 62 6.29 -4.23 -4.55
N TRP A 63 5.42 -3.53 -3.80
CA TRP A 63 4.95 -3.98 -2.50
C TRP A 63 4.34 -5.38 -2.56
N ARG A 64 3.46 -5.63 -3.55
CA ARG A 64 2.83 -6.94 -3.76
C ARG A 64 3.87 -8.02 -4.04
N ALA A 65 4.83 -7.76 -4.92
CA ALA A 65 5.86 -8.72 -5.29
C ALA A 65 6.75 -9.07 -4.08
N LEU A 66 7.19 -8.06 -3.32
CA LEU A 66 8.01 -8.24 -2.12
C LEU A 66 7.26 -9.02 -1.03
N THR A 67 5.98 -8.71 -0.83
CA THR A 67 5.09 -9.43 0.11
C THR A 67 4.96 -10.90 -0.27
N LEU A 68 4.70 -11.20 -1.56
CA LEU A 68 4.61 -12.58 -2.06
C LEU A 68 5.96 -13.32 -2.00
N ALA A 69 7.07 -12.58 -2.06
CA ALA A 69 8.42 -13.11 -1.85
C ALA A 69 8.76 -13.32 -0.36
N GLY A 70 7.85 -13.00 0.57
CA GLY A 70 8.00 -13.22 2.01
C GLY A 70 8.74 -12.10 2.74
N LEU A 71 8.93 -10.93 2.12
CA LEU A 71 9.44 -9.75 2.82
C LEU A 71 8.31 -9.09 3.62
N SER A 72 8.66 -8.52 4.76
CA SER A 72 7.74 -7.80 5.65
C SER A 72 8.50 -6.78 6.50
N GLY A 73 7.75 -5.93 7.22
CA GLY A 73 8.29 -4.93 8.14
C GLY A 73 9.34 -4.01 7.50
N ASP A 74 10.37 -3.67 8.27
CA ASP A 74 11.39 -2.68 7.88
C ASP A 74 12.13 -3.04 6.60
N ARG A 75 12.36 -4.33 6.34
CA ARG A 75 13.04 -4.78 5.11
C ARG A 75 12.20 -4.50 3.87
N LEU A 76 10.90 -4.77 3.94
CA LEU A 76 9.98 -4.45 2.84
C LEU A 76 9.95 -2.94 2.59
N LEU A 77 9.91 -2.14 3.67
CA LEU A 77 9.82 -0.68 3.57
C LEU A 77 11.12 -0.07 3.04
N ALA A 78 12.28 -0.57 3.45
CA ALA A 78 13.56 -0.13 2.91
C ALA A 78 13.68 -0.43 1.41
N THR A 79 13.25 -1.62 0.97
CA THR A 79 13.25 -1.94 -0.47
C THR A 79 12.23 -1.08 -1.25
N LEU A 80 11.07 -0.76 -0.66
CA LEU A 80 10.14 0.18 -1.29
C LEU A 80 10.71 1.60 -1.37
N GLN A 81 11.45 2.05 -0.36
CA GLN A 81 12.16 3.33 -0.40
C GLN A 81 13.16 3.34 -1.55
N GLU A 82 13.92 2.27 -1.76
CA GLU A 82 14.82 2.15 -2.91
C GLU A 82 14.06 2.26 -4.23
N VAL A 83 12.91 1.57 -4.39
CA VAL A 83 12.08 1.70 -5.61
C VAL A 83 11.63 3.14 -5.82
N LEU A 84 11.10 3.80 -4.77
CA LEU A 84 10.69 5.20 -4.84
C LEU A 84 11.84 6.11 -5.30
N GLU A 85 13.04 5.90 -4.76
CA GLU A 85 14.22 6.72 -5.09
C GLU A 85 14.69 6.56 -6.54
N HIS A 86 14.53 5.37 -7.13
CA HIS A 86 14.94 5.09 -8.51
C HIS A 86 13.89 5.52 -9.53
N GLU A 87 12.61 5.43 -9.20
CA GLU A 87 11.52 5.70 -10.15
C GLU A 87 11.01 7.14 -10.09
N ARG A 88 11.23 7.88 -8.98
CA ARG A 88 10.80 9.28 -8.89
C ARG A 88 11.57 10.17 -9.86
N GLU A 89 10.87 11.13 -10.47
CA GLU A 89 11.49 12.08 -11.40
C GLU A 89 12.44 13.07 -10.73
N ASN A 90 12.20 13.43 -9.46
CA ASN A 90 13.03 14.35 -8.68
C ASN A 90 12.89 14.10 -7.17
N GLU A 91 13.75 14.73 -6.37
CA GLU A 91 13.84 14.54 -4.91
C GLU A 91 12.68 15.14 -4.11
N GLU A 92 11.87 16.03 -4.71
CA GLU A 92 10.70 16.62 -4.04
C GLU A 92 9.49 15.68 -4.04
N ILE A 93 9.49 14.64 -4.88
CA ILE A 93 8.45 13.62 -4.94
C ILE A 93 8.67 12.61 -3.82
N PHE A 94 7.64 12.44 -2.99
CA PHE A 94 7.62 11.45 -1.92
C PHE A 94 6.31 10.66 -1.93
N ALA A 95 6.30 9.52 -1.24
CA ALA A 95 5.09 8.76 -0.99
C ALA A 95 4.89 8.56 0.51
N THR A 96 3.64 8.58 0.95
CA THR A 96 3.25 8.14 2.29
C THR A 96 2.65 6.74 2.21
N LEU A 97 2.86 5.91 3.25
CA LEU A 97 2.36 4.54 3.28
C LEU A 97 1.88 4.14 4.67
N CYS A 98 0.77 3.42 4.73
CA CYS A 98 0.33 2.65 5.89
C CYS A 98 0.20 1.18 5.47
N THR A 99 0.91 0.29 6.16
CA THR A 99 0.79 -1.16 5.98
C THR A 99 0.19 -1.81 7.21
N VAL A 100 -0.60 -2.87 7.01
CA VAL A 100 -1.20 -3.66 8.10
C VAL A 100 -1.07 -5.14 7.77
N ASP A 101 -0.48 -5.90 8.68
CA ASP A 101 -0.36 -7.36 8.61
C ASP A 101 -1.33 -7.97 9.62
N ILE A 102 -2.39 -8.62 9.14
CA ILE A 102 -3.44 -9.23 9.95
C ILE A 102 -3.14 -10.72 10.11
N ALA A 103 -3.08 -11.17 11.36
CA ALA A 103 -2.82 -12.57 11.70
C ALA A 103 -3.87 -13.51 11.07
N PRO A 104 -3.50 -14.76 10.72
CA PRO A 104 -4.41 -15.70 10.08
C PRO A 104 -5.72 -15.96 10.84
N ASP A 105 -5.68 -15.85 12.17
CA ASP A 105 -6.84 -16.02 13.05
C ASP A 105 -7.72 -14.76 13.18
N GLY A 106 -7.29 -13.63 12.58
CA GLY A 106 -7.96 -12.33 12.63
C GLY A 106 -7.91 -11.65 14.00
N ARG A 107 -7.13 -12.16 14.96
CA ARG A 107 -7.11 -11.66 16.36
C ARG A 107 -6.03 -10.64 16.64
N GLY A 108 -5.04 -10.53 15.75
CA GLY A 108 -3.94 -9.58 15.86
C GLY A 108 -3.67 -8.87 14.54
N ALA A 109 -3.15 -7.65 14.64
CA ALA A 109 -2.63 -6.92 13.50
C ALA A 109 -1.37 -6.15 13.90
N ALA A 110 -0.35 -6.19 13.06
CA ALA A 110 0.81 -5.30 13.13
C ALA A 110 0.64 -4.20 12.08
N MET A 111 1.11 -2.99 12.37
CA MET A 111 0.97 -1.85 11.48
C MET A 111 2.25 -1.04 11.43
N CYS A 112 2.58 -0.53 10.25
CA CYS A 112 3.63 0.46 10.07
C CYS A 112 3.10 1.70 9.36
N LEU A 113 3.56 2.87 9.80
CA LEU A 113 3.22 4.18 9.22
C LEU A 113 4.50 4.85 8.72
N ALA A 114 4.63 5.00 7.41
CA ALA A 114 5.65 5.81 6.75
C ALA A 114 5.01 7.14 6.33
N GLY A 115 4.93 8.09 7.26
CA GLY A 115 4.36 9.43 7.02
C GLY A 115 2.85 9.49 6.76
N HIS A 116 2.15 8.36 6.69
CA HIS A 116 0.72 8.30 6.42
C HIS A 116 -0.12 8.51 7.69
N PRO A 117 -1.31 9.12 7.60
CA PRO A 117 -2.22 9.24 8.74
C PRO A 117 -2.58 7.89 9.34
N ALA A 118 -2.71 7.84 10.67
CA ALA A 118 -3.11 6.62 11.36
C ALA A 118 -4.54 6.20 10.96
N PRO A 119 -4.80 4.90 10.73
CA PRO A 119 -6.12 4.41 10.38
C PRO A 119 -7.09 4.47 11.57
N VAL A 120 -8.38 4.47 11.26
CA VAL A 120 -9.45 4.38 12.26
C VAL A 120 -9.82 2.93 12.49
N VAL A 121 -9.81 2.49 13.76
CA VAL A 121 -10.31 1.18 14.17
C VAL A 121 -11.68 1.36 14.80
N ARG A 122 -12.68 0.63 14.28
CA ARG A 122 -14.05 0.61 14.81
C ARG A 122 -14.40 -0.79 15.29
N ARG A 123 -15.00 -0.88 16.48
CA ARG A 123 -15.57 -2.10 17.07
C ARG A 123 -17.07 -2.13 16.91
#